data_AF-A0A1G1WXK2-F1
#
_entry.id   AF-A0A1G1WXK2-F1
#
_cell.length_a   1.000
_cell.length_b   1.000
_cell.length_c   1.000
_cell.angle_alpha   90.00
_cell.angle_beta   90.00
_cell.angle_gamma   90.00
#
_symmetry.space_group_name_H-M   'P 1'
#
loop_
_entity.id
_entity.type
_entity.pdbx_description
1 polymer ?
#
loop_
_entity_poly.entity_id
_entity_poly.type
_entity_poly.pdbx_seq_one_letter_code
_entity_poly.pdbx_strand_id
1 'polypeptide(L)' 'MIRKGIFFELGIFASEENADDLESKIASIVGLSGHGCDEVWTEVSAWLENKRLKEVLKQKLLE' A
#
# COMPACT_ATOMS: atom_id res chain seq x y z
N MET A 1 -6.50 -1.36 15.40
CA MET A 1 -5.11 -1.87 15.42
C MET A 1 -4.46 -1.41 14.14
N ILE A 2 -3.55 -0.44 14.21
CA ILE A 2 -2.78 0.01 13.04
C ILE A 2 -1.99 -1.21 12.56
N ARG A 3 -2.26 -1.66 11.33
CA ARG A 3 -1.57 -2.78 10.67
C ARG A 3 -0.09 -2.42 10.54
N LYS A 4 0.70 -2.71 11.57
CA LYS A 4 2.17 -2.57 11.59
C LYS A 4 2.89 -3.47 10.56
N GLY A 5 2.17 -4.19 9.71
CA GLY A 5 2.73 -5.18 8.78
C GLY A 5 3.38 -4.56 7.55
N ILE A 6 2.60 -3.91 6.69
CA ILE A 6 3.05 -3.65 5.31
C ILE A 6 3.82 -2.33 5.18
N PHE A 7 3.30 -1.24 5.74
CA PHE A 7 3.96 0.07 5.68
C PHE A 7 5.34 0.06 6.32
N PHE A 8 5.48 -0.62 7.47
CA PHE A 8 6.76 -0.77 8.15
C PHE A 8 7.77 -1.58 7.33
N GLU A 9 7.34 -2.68 6.69
CA GLU A 9 8.19 -3.46 5.78
C GLU A 9 8.62 -2.67 4.54
N LEU A 10 7.81 -1.72 4.10
CA LEU A 10 8.14 -0.80 3.00
C LEU A 10 9.01 0.39 3.46
N GLY A 11 9.22 0.55 4.77
CA GLY A 11 9.96 1.68 5.34
C GLY A 11 9.16 2.98 5.38
N ILE A 12 7.84 2.89 5.32
CA ILE A 12 6.90 4.03 5.33
C ILE A 12 6.36 4.21 6.74
N PHE A 13 6.41 5.44 7.23
CA PHE A 13 5.81 5.79 8.51
C PHE A 13 4.32 6.06 8.32
N ALA A 14 3.49 5.08 8.68
CA ALA A 14 2.04 5.24 8.75
C ALA A 14 1.63 5.77 10.14
N SER A 15 0.96 6.91 10.16
CA SER A 15 0.29 7.52 11.31
C SER A 15 -1.22 7.60 11.04
N GLU A 16 -2.02 7.83 12.08
CA GLU A 16 -3.49 7.95 11.90
C GLU A 16 -3.87 9.11 10.98
N GLU A 17 -3.06 10.16 10.95
CA GLU A 17 -3.27 11.35 10.11
C GLU A 17 -2.99 11.11 8.62
N ASN A 18 -2.14 10.13 8.27
CA ASN A 18 -1.78 9.83 6.89
C ASN A 18 -2.29 8.45 6.40
N ALA A 19 -2.96 7.69 7.27
CA ALA A 19 -3.42 6.34 6.95
C ALA A 19 -4.41 6.34 5.78
N ASP A 20 -5.38 7.27 5.78
CA ASP A 20 -6.36 7.42 4.70
C ASP A 20 -5.70 7.81 3.37
N ASP A 21 -4.76 8.75 3.42
CA ASP A 21 -4.02 9.21 2.23
C ASP A 21 -3.14 8.08 1.66
N LEU A 22 -2.48 7.32 2.53
CA LEU A 22 -1.70 6.14 2.16
C LEU A 22 -2.58 5.05 1.55
N GLU A 23 -3.76 4.76 2.11
CA GLU A 23 -4.69 3.79 1.51
C GLU A 23 -5.17 4.24 0.13
N SER A 24 -5.53 5.51 -0.03
CA SER A 24 -5.94 6.08 -1.32
C SER A 24 -4.80 6.03 -2.34
N LYS A 25 -3.58 6.38 -1.91
CA LYS A 25 -2.38 6.33 -2.76
C LYS A 25 -2.05 4.89 -3.16
N ILE A 26 -2.13 3.92 -2.24
CA ILE A 26 -1.95 2.50 -2.54
C ILE A 26 -2.99 2.04 -3.57
N ALA A 27 -4.28 2.34 -3.36
CA ALA A 27 -5.34 1.97 -4.29
C ALA A 27 -5.09 2.53 -5.69
N SER A 28 -4.61 3.78 -5.78
CA SER A 28 -4.19 4.41 -7.03
C SER A 28 -3.00 3.70 -7.69
N ILE A 29 -1.98 3.33 -6.91
CA ILE A 29 -0.77 2.65 -7.42
C ILE A 29 -1.09 1.26 -7.97
N VAL A 30 -1.93 0.49 -7.28
CA VAL A 30 -2.34 -0.85 -7.73
C VAL A 30 -3.45 -0.80 -8.79
N GLY A 31 -3.91 0.39 -9.18
CA GLY A 31 -4.92 0.58 -10.23
C GLY A 31 -6.34 0.23 -9.80
N LEU A 32 -6.60 0.10 -8.49
CA LEU A 32 -7.90 -0.22 -7.90
C LEU A 32 -8.51 0.99 -7.18
N SER A 33 -8.27 2.19 -7.70
CA SER A 33 -8.88 3.40 -7.17
C SER A 33 -10.41 3.31 -7.24
N GLY A 34 -11.07 3.40 -6.08
CA GLY A 34 -12.53 3.27 -5.96
C GLY A 34 -13.05 1.84 -5.71
N HIS A 35 -12.18 0.83 -5.61
CA HIS A 35 -12.55 -0.52 -5.20
C HIS A 35 -12.63 -0.64 -3.66
N GLY A 36 -13.23 -1.72 -3.18
CA GLY A 36 -13.29 -2.00 -1.75
C GLY A 36 -11.89 -2.27 -1.17
N CYS A 37 -11.68 -1.90 0.10
CA CYS A 37 -10.40 -2.11 0.79
C CYS A 37 -9.92 -3.57 0.69
N ASP A 38 -10.82 -4.56 0.76
CA ASP A 38 -10.46 -5.98 0.63
C ASP A 38 -9.82 -6.32 -0.73
N GLU A 39 -10.34 -5.77 -1.83
CA GLU A 39 -9.77 -5.97 -3.17
C GLU A 39 -8.40 -5.31 -3.28
N VAL A 40 -8.28 -4.08 -2.78
CA VAL A 40 -7.01 -3.34 -2.74
C VAL A 40 -5.96 -4.13 -1.96
N TRP A 41 -6.29 -4.62 -0.76
CA TRP A 41 -5.35 -5.36 0.08
C TRP A 41 -4.99 -6.74 -0.50
N THR A 42 -5.91 -7.38 -1.23
CA THR A 42 -5.64 -8.62 -1.95
C THR A 42 -4.60 -8.40 -3.05
N GLU A 43 -4.78 -7.35 -3.86
CA GLU A 43 -3.83 -7.00 -4.93
C GLU A 43 -2.50 -6.54 -4.36
N VAL A 44 -2.50 -5.72 -3.30
CA VAL A 44 -1.28 -5.33 -2.58
C VAL A 44 -0.52 -6.55 -2.08
N SER A 45 -1.20 -7.57 -1.55
CA SER A 45 -0.55 -8.81 -1.14
C SER A 45 0.14 -9.50 -2.33
N ALA A 46 -0.52 -9.60 -3.48
CA ALA A 46 0.08 -10.16 -4.70
C ALA A 46 1.29 -9.35 -5.17
N TRP A 47 1.24 -8.02 -5.04
CA TRP A 47 2.37 -7.14 -5.34
C TRP A 47 3.54 -7.35 -4.37
N LEU A 48 3.28 -7.59 -3.08
CA LEU A 48 4.31 -7.85 -2.08
C LEU A 48 5.02 -9.19 -2.30
N GLU A 49 4.31 -10.21 -2.81
CA GLU A 49 4.90 -11.50 -3.18
C GLU A 49 5.82 -11.38 -4.40
N ASN A 50 5.59 -10.40 -5.27
CA ASN A 50 6.43 -10.14 -6.44
C ASN A 50 7.48 -9.06 -6.15
N LYS A 51 8.76 -9.45 -6.12
CA LYS A 51 9.88 -8.53 -5.84
C LYS A 51 9.89 -7.25 -6.70
N ARG A 52 9.51 -7.33 -7.98
CA ARG A 52 9.48 -6.14 -8.85
C ARG A 52 8.34 -5.20 -8.47
N LEU A 53 7.15 -5.75 -8.26
CA LEU A 53 5.97 -4.96 -7.90
C LEU A 53 6.10 -4.36 -6.50
N LYS A 54 6.69 -5.11 -5.55
CA LYS A 54 7.04 -4.60 -4.21
C LYS A 54 7.94 -3.36 -4.29
N GLU A 55 8.98 -3.38 -5.12
CA GLU A 55 9.86 -2.22 -5.29
C GLU A 55 9.14 -1.05 -5.98
N VAL A 56 8.28 -1.31 -6.97
CA VAL A 56 7.45 -0.28 -7.60
C VAL A 56 6.51 0.38 -6.58
N LEU A 57 5.80 -0.41 -5.78
CA LEU A 57 4.92 0.08 -4.73
C LEU A 57 5.68 0.95 -3.73
N LYS A 58 6.86 0.50 -3.31
CA LYS A 58 7.74 1.24 -2.41
C LYS A 58 8.19 2.57 -3.00
N GLN A 59 8.68 2.58 -4.24
CA GLN A 59 9.12 3.81 -4.91
C GLN A 59 7.98 4.81 -5.06
N LYS A 60 6.80 4.34 -5.51
CA LYS A 60 5.61 5.16 -5.72
C LYS A 60 5.06 5.78 -4.42
N LEU A 61 5.19 5.06 -3.30
CA LEU A 61 4.74 5.57 -2.02
C LEU A 61 5.69 6.61 -1.41
N LEU A 62 6.99 6.53 -1.72
CA LEU A 62 8.03 7.46 -1.28
C LEU A 62 8.17 8.72 -2.16
N GLU A 63 7.64 8.69 -3.39
CA GLU A 63 7.54 9.83 -4.33
C GLU A 63 6.47 10.84 -3.88
#